data_AF-A0A9D4S555-F1
#
_entry.id   AF-A0A9D4S555-F1
#
_cell.length_a   1.000
_cell.length_b   1.000
_cell.length_c   1.000
_cell.angle_alpha   90.00
_cell.angle_beta   90.00
_cell.angle_gamma   90.00
#
_symmetry.space_group_name_H-M   'P 1'
#
loop_
_entity.id
_entity.type
_entity.pdbx_description
1 polymer ?
#
loop_
_entity_poly.entity_id
_entity_poly.type
_entity_poly.pdbx_seq_one_letter_code
_entity_poly.pdbx_strand_id
1 'polypeptide(L)' 'MDLSESDECSDVEDTEVCCVCERFSPEGLNDRPHLKIVNWGQCDKCGHWVHLSFCHEKAVLRRGDTFICPHC' A
#
# COMPACT_ATOMS: atom_id res chain seq x y z
N MET A 1 28.01 14.25 -35.90
CA MET A 1 26.98 13.20 -35.94
C MET A 1 26.32 13.27 -34.58
N ASP A 2 25.12 13.83 -34.59
CA ASP A 2 24.31 14.15 -33.42
C ASP A 2 23.86 12.84 -32.77
N LEU A 3 24.31 12.55 -31.55
CA LEU A 3 23.76 11.48 -30.74
C LEU A 3 22.66 12.11 -29.88
N SER A 4 21.43 12.04 -30.39
CA SER A 4 20.24 12.28 -29.60
C SER A 4 20.12 11.16 -28.56
N GLU A 5 20.74 11.38 -27.39
CA GLU A 5 20.47 10.64 -26.17
C GLU A 5 19.10 11.09 -25.63
N SER A 6 18.06 10.45 -26.15
CA SER A 6 16.73 10.48 -25.57
C SER A 6 16.77 9.63 -24.29
N ASP A 7 17.20 10.22 -23.19
CA ASP A 7 16.97 9.69 -21.85
C ASP A 7 15.45 9.73 -21.58
N GLU A 8 14.74 8.70 -22.04
CA GLU A 8 13.40 8.39 -21.54
C GLU A 8 13.58 7.91 -20.10
N CYS A 9 13.66 8.87 -19.18
CA CYS A 9 13.55 8.66 -17.75
C CYS A 9 12.11 8.20 -17.49
N SER A 10 11.87 6.90 -17.71
CA SER A 10 10.59 6.26 -17.41
C SER A 10 10.28 6.49 -15.94
N ASP A 11 9.18 7.19 -15.68
CA ASP A 11 8.51 7.37 -14.39
C ASP A 11 8.80 6.23 -13.43
N VAL A 12 9.55 6.51 -12.36
CA VAL A 12 9.65 5.59 -11.22
C VAL A 12 8.26 5.46 -10.63
N GLU A 13 7.61 4.35 -10.97
CA GLU A 13 6.28 3.93 -10.55
C GLU A 13 5.99 4.38 -9.12
N ASP A 14 4.94 5.20 -8.96
CA ASP A 14 4.35 5.56 -7.66
C ASP A 14 4.18 4.29 -6.84
N THR A 15 5.14 4.01 -5.97
CA THR A 15 5.12 2.79 -5.17
C THR A 15 3.97 2.95 -4.20
N GLU A 16 2.87 2.21 -4.40
CA GLU A 16 1.68 2.31 -3.56
C GLU A 16 2.04 1.99 -2.09
N VAL A 17 2.16 3.03 -1.27
CA VAL A 17 2.42 2.92 0.17
C VAL A 17 1.13 2.92 0.97
N CYS A 18 1.17 2.34 2.16
CA CYS A 18 0.07 2.43 3.11
C CYS A 18 -0.09 3.89 3.59
N CYS A 19 -1.28 4.47 3.47
CA CYS A 19 -1.49 5.88 3.86
C CYS A 19 -1.49 6.15 5.36
N VAL A 20 -1.36 5.11 6.20
CA VAL A 20 -1.33 5.24 7.66
C VAL A 20 0.12 5.25 8.16
N CYS A 21 0.97 4.36 7.64
CA CYS A 21 2.36 4.22 8.09
C CYS A 21 3.38 4.71 7.05
N GLU A 22 2.93 5.15 5.87
CA GLU A 22 3.73 5.66 4.75
C GLU A 22 4.80 4.68 4.26
N ARG A 23 4.54 3.38 4.40
CA ARG A 23 5.46 2.30 4.04
C ARG A 23 4.78 1.28 3.15
N PHE A 24 5.59 0.65 2.31
CA PHE A 24 5.16 -0.50 1.51
C PHE A 24 4.95 -1.76 2.39
N SER A 25 5.82 -1.99 3.37
CA SER A 25 5.73 -3.12 4.30
C SER A 25 5.41 -2.65 5.72
N PRO A 26 4.46 -3.31 6.43
CA PRO A 26 4.10 -2.91 7.78
C PRO A 26 5.21 -3.22 8.79
N GLU A 27 5.29 -2.42 9.85
CA GLU A 27 6.15 -2.70 11.00
C GLU A 27 5.78 -4.03 11.68
N GLY A 28 6.78 -4.79 12.11
CA GLY A 28 6.58 -6.07 12.79
C GLY A 28 6.17 -7.23 11.89
N LEU A 29 6.22 -7.08 10.55
CA LEU A 29 6.06 -8.21 9.64
C LEU A 29 7.18 -9.23 9.80
N ASN A 30 8.43 -8.74 9.89
CA ASN A 30 9.64 -9.56 10.02
C ASN A 30 9.75 -10.29 11.37
N ASP A 31 9.08 -9.79 12.41
CA ASP A 31 9.14 -10.33 13.76
C ASP A 31 8.18 -11.53 13.96
N ARG A 32 7.39 -11.89 12.94
CA ARG A 32 6.40 -12.96 13.02
C ARG A 32 6.99 -14.25 12.44
N PRO A 33 7.11 -15.33 13.25
CA PRO A 33 7.75 -16.60 12.83
C PRO A 33 6.93 -17.36 11.76
N HIS A 34 5.69 -16.96 11.52
CA HIS A 34 4.88 -17.42 10.42
C HIS A 34 4.75 -16.29 9.41
N LEU A 35 5.09 -16.56 8.14
CA LEU A 35 4.85 -15.65 7.02
C LEU A 35 3.38 -15.24 7.02
N LYS A 36 3.07 -14.05 7.56
CA LYS A 36 1.75 -13.47 7.46
C LYS A 36 1.69 -12.70 6.14
N ILE A 37 0.81 -13.14 5.25
CA ILE A 37 0.47 -12.38 4.06
C ILE A 37 -0.12 -11.05 4.52
N VAL A 38 0.43 -9.94 4.03
CA VAL A 38 -0.12 -8.61 4.30
C VAL A 38 -1.35 -8.44 3.42
N ASN A 39 -2.51 -8.36 4.05
CA ASN A 39 -3.75 -8.02 3.35
C ASN A 39 -3.84 -6.49 3.21
N TRP A 40 -4.33 -6.05 2.07
CA TRP A 40 -4.51 -4.63 1.77
C TRP A 40 -6.00 -4.31 1.60
N GLY A 41 -6.39 -3.10 2.01
CA GLY A 41 -7.71 -2.55 1.77
C GLY A 41 -7.60 -1.15 1.18
N GLN A 42 -8.39 -0.86 0.15
CA GLN A 42 -8.47 0.47 -0.47
C GLN A 42 -9.59 1.27 0.19
N CYS A 43 -9.27 2.46 0.69
CA CYS A 43 -10.25 3.36 1.30
C CYS A 43 -11.25 3.88 0.25
N ASP A 44 -12.54 3.71 0.50
CA ASP A 44 -13.61 4.18 -0.40
C ASP A 44 -13.72 5.72 -0.45
N LYS A 45 -13.11 6.44 0.50
CA LYS A 45 -13.17 7.91 0.57
C LYS A 45 -11.96 8.60 -0.06
N CYS A 46 -10.73 8.18 0.23
CA CYS A 46 -9.52 8.79 -0.32
C CYS A 46 -8.85 7.98 -1.44
N GLY A 47 -9.27 6.74 -1.69
CA GLY A 47 -8.69 5.87 -2.70
C GLY A 47 -7.32 5.28 -2.35
N HIS A 48 -6.74 5.64 -1.19
CA HIS A 48 -5.44 5.11 -0.77
C HIS A 48 -5.53 3.71 -0.14
N TRP A 49 -4.43 2.99 -0.20
CA TRP A 49 -4.28 1.64 0.34
C TRP A 49 -3.83 1.64 1.80
N VAL A 50 -4.23 0.59 2.54
CA VAL A 50 -3.89 0.40 3.96
C VAL A 50 -3.58 -1.07 4.25
N HIS A 51 -2.56 -1.32 5.07
CA HIS A 51 -2.27 -2.66 5.62
C HIS A 51 -3.34 -3.09 6.63
N LEU A 52 -4.19 -4.04 6.25
CA LEU A 52 -5.16 -4.67 7.14
C LEU A 52 -4.43 -5.51 8.20
N SER A 53 -4.99 -5.60 9.41
CA SER A 53 -4.38 -6.24 10.61
C SER A 53 -3.11 -5.59 11.17
N PHE A 54 -2.49 -4.63 10.47
CA PHE A 54 -1.27 -3.96 10.91
C PHE A 54 -1.50 -2.47 11.17
N CYS A 55 -2.09 -1.78 10.21
CA CYS A 55 -2.42 -0.36 10.28
C CYS A 55 -3.92 -0.11 10.45
N HIS A 56 -4.71 -1.19 10.55
CA HIS A 56 -6.15 -1.14 10.77
C HIS A 56 -6.62 -2.40 11.52
N GLU A 57 -7.72 -2.28 12.29
CA GLU A 57 -8.29 -3.38 13.09
C GLU A 57 -8.91 -4.52 12.24
N LYS A 58 -9.51 -4.18 11.11
CA LYS A 58 -10.04 -5.17 10.16
C LYS A 58 -8.90 -5.98 9.56
N ALA A 59 -9.09 -7.31 9.53
CA ALA A 59 -8.11 -8.24 8.97
C ALA A 59 -8.37 -8.60 7.49
N VAL A 60 -9.62 -8.52 7.06
CA VAL A 60 -10.09 -8.85 5.71
C VAL A 60 -11.27 -7.94 5.36
N LEU A 61 -11.39 -7.56 4.09
CA LEU A 61 -12.58 -6.91 3.54
C LEU A 61 -13.36 -7.92 2.68
N ARG A 62 -14.68 -7.98 2.87
CA ARG A 62 -15.55 -8.81 2.03
C ARG A 62 -16.09 -7.98 0.87
N ARG A 63 -16.50 -8.67 -0.19
CA ARG A 63 -17.14 -8.02 -1.33
C ARG A 63 -18.41 -7.29 -0.86
N GLY A 64 -18.47 -5.98 -1.11
CA GLY A 64 -19.57 -5.12 -0.71
C GLY A 64 -19.40 -4.43 0.64
N ASP A 65 -18.32 -4.69 1.38
CA ASP A 65 -17.98 -3.90 2.56
C ASP A 65 -17.58 -2.48 2.14
N THR A 66 -18.05 -1.49 2.91
CA THR A 66 -17.46 -0.14 2.89
C THR A 66 -16.28 -0.08 3.87
N PHE A 67 -15.14 0.41 3.41
CA PHE A 67 -13.91 0.57 4.18
C PHE A 67 -13.40 2.01 4.08
N ILE A 68 -13.30 2.66 5.24
CA ILE A 68 -12.73 4.01 5.38
C ILE A 68 -11.47 3.89 6.24
N CYS A 69 -10.35 4.44 5.77
CA CYS A 69 -9.09 4.40 6.51
C CYS A 69 -9.09 5.40 7.70
N PRO A 70 -8.23 5.21 8.71
CA PRO A 70 -8.14 6.10 9.87
C PRO A 70 -7.68 7.54 9.55
N HIS A 71 -7.06 7.73 8.39
CA HIS A 71 -6.60 9.04 7.91
C HIS A 71 -7.75 9.91 7.35
N CYS A 72 -8.93 9.32 7.12
CA CYS A 72 -10.10 9.95 6.51
C CYS A 72 -11.12 10.45 7.53
#